data_AF-A0A1S2IXG1-F1
#
_entry.id   AF-A0A1S2IXG1-F1
#
_cell.length_a   1.000
_cell.length_b   1.000
_cell.length_c   1.000
_cell.angle_alpha   90.00
_cell.angle_beta   90.00
_cell.angle_gamma   90.00
#
_symmetry.space_group_name_H-M   'P 1'
#
loop_
_entity.id
_entity.type
_entity.pdbx_description
1 polymer ?
#
loop_
_entity_poly.entity_id
_entity_poly.type
_entity_poly.pdbx_seq_one_letter_code
_entity_poly.pdbx_strand_id
1 'polypeptide(L)'
;MTDVTYDQVTMFGADWCRDCRRSKALLDTLGVEYTYVDVEADLSAAARAEEISGRKSIPVVVLPNGKHFVEPSDAELQAELEASGVV
;
A
#
# COMPACT_ATOMS: atom_id res chain seq x y z
N MET A 1 3.49 12.99 18.43
CA MET A 1 2.97 12.06 17.41
C MET A 1 3.39 12.64 16.08
N THR A 2 4.42 12.06 15.47
CA THR A 2 4.84 12.43 14.11
C THR A 2 3.85 11.73 13.18
N ASP A 3 2.75 12.41 12.85
CA ASP A 3 1.89 11.98 11.75
C ASP A 3 2.74 12.04 10.48
N VAL A 4 3.14 10.86 10.00
CA VAL A 4 3.72 10.74 8.66
C VAL A 4 2.57 10.99 7.71
N THR A 5 2.42 12.23 7.26
CA THR A 5 1.42 12.59 6.26
C THR A 5 1.89 12.06 4.91
N TYR A 6 1.15 11.11 4.36
CA TYR A 6 1.34 10.66 2.99
C TYR A 6 0.44 11.55 2.11
N ASP A 7 0.99 12.18 1.08
CA ASP A 7 0.18 13.05 0.19
C ASP A 7 -0.76 12.23 -0.73
N GLN A 8 -0.46 10.94 -0.90
CA GLN A 8 -1.21 10.00 -1.75
C GLN A 8 -1.05 8.57 -1.23
N VAL A 9 -1.82 7.62 -1.78
CA VAL A 9 -1.67 6.19 -1.45
C VAL A 9 -0.28 5.72 -1.82
N THR A 10 0.40 4.99 -0.94
CA THR A 10 1.71 4.38 -1.21
C THR A 10 1.61 2.87 -1.08
N MET A 11 2.07 2.14 -2.08
CA MET A 11 2.03 0.69 -2.12
C MET A 11 3.44 0.13 -2.24
N PHE A 12 3.89 -0.57 -1.20
CA PHE A 12 5.12 -1.35 -1.21
C PHE A 12 4.81 -2.76 -1.71
N GLY A 13 5.54 -3.20 -2.73
CA GLY A 13 5.32 -4.51 -3.33
C GLY A 13 6.51 -4.97 -4.15
N ALA A 14 6.32 -6.11 -4.82
CA ALA A 14 7.29 -6.69 -5.76
C ALA A 14 6.53 -7.29 -6.95
N ASP A 15 7.17 -7.33 -8.12
CA ASP A 15 6.52 -7.79 -9.36
C ASP A 15 6.14 -9.27 -9.33
N TRP A 16 6.94 -10.12 -8.67
CA TRP A 16 6.62 -11.54 -8.53
C TRP A 16 5.42 -11.79 -7.62
N CYS A 17 5.08 -10.85 -6.72
CA CYS A 17 4.02 -11.05 -5.75
C CYS A 17 2.63 -10.95 -6.40
N ARG A 18 1.87 -12.05 -6.32
CA ARG A 18 0.52 -12.14 -6.89
C ARG A 18 -0.44 -11.17 -6.21
N ASP A 19 -0.38 -11.04 -4.89
CA ASP A 19 -1.26 -10.14 -4.14
C ASP A 19 -0.91 -8.67 -4.40
N CYS A 20 0.37 -8.35 -4.62
CA CYS A 20 0.76 -7.01 -5.07
C CYS A 20 0.13 -6.68 -6.43
N ARG A 21 0.20 -7.59 -7.40
CA ARG A 21 -0.45 -7.36 -8.70
C ARG A 21 -1.97 -7.21 -8.59
N ARG A 22 -2.60 -7.93 -7.66
CA ARG A 22 -4.05 -7.82 -7.38
C ARG A 22 -4.43 -6.45 -6.82
N SER A 23 -3.79 -6.04 -5.72
CA SER A 23 -4.07 -4.73 -5.10
C SER A 23 -3.75 -3.57 -6.05
N LYS A 24 -2.69 -3.68 -6.86
CA LYS A 24 -2.35 -2.71 -7.90
C LYS A 24 -3.47 -2.57 -8.94
N ALA A 25 -3.95 -3.69 -9.47
CA ALA A 25 -5.04 -3.70 -10.45
C ALA A 25 -6.34 -3.11 -9.90
N LEU A 26 -6.63 -3.32 -8.61
CA LEU A 26 -7.78 -2.69 -7.96
C LEU A 26 -7.63 -1.16 -7.91
N LEU A 27 -6.47 -0.66 -7.46
CA LEU A 27 -6.19 0.77 -7.41
C LEU A 27 -6.30 1.41 -8.81
N ASP A 28 -5.75 0.75 -9.83
CA ASP A 28 -5.84 1.17 -11.23
C ASP A 28 -7.30 1.19 -11.72
N THR A 29 -8.11 0.19 -11.34
CA THR A 29 -9.53 0.09 -11.72
C THR A 29 -10.37 1.20 -11.08
N LEU A 30 -10.04 1.56 -9.83
CA LEU A 30 -10.69 2.63 -9.09
C LEU A 30 -10.19 4.03 -9.50
N GLY A 31 -9.14 4.12 -10.33
CA GLY A 31 -8.55 5.39 -10.75
C GLY A 31 -7.84 6.13 -9.63
N VAL A 32 -7.37 5.40 -8.61
CA VAL A 32 -6.64 5.98 -7.47
C VAL A 32 -5.24 6.36 -7.91
N GLU A 33 -4.80 7.58 -7.60
CA GLU A 33 -3.37 7.92 -7.71
C GLU A 33 -2.60 7.29 -6.54
N TYR A 34 -1.61 6.46 -6.87
CA TYR A 34 -0.74 5.84 -5.88
C TYR A 34 0.72 5.81 -6.32
N THR A 35 1.61 5.84 -5.34
CA THR A 35 3.03 5.60 -5.51
C THR A 35 3.32 4.12 -5.31
N TYR A 36 3.81 3.44 -6.34
CA TYR A 36 4.32 2.07 -6.23
C TYR A 36 5.81 2.09 -5.87
N VAL A 37 6.19 1.36 -4.83
CA VAL A 37 7.57 1.21 -4.37
C VAL A 37 7.95 -0.26 -4.44
N ASP A 38 8.92 -0.57 -5.31
CA ASP A 38 9.45 -1.92 -5.48
C ASP A 38 10.48 -2.23 -4.38
N VAL A 39 10.15 -3.18 -3.51
CA VAL A 39 11.00 -3.60 -2.40
C VAL A 39 12.15 -4.51 -2.82
N GLU A 40 12.13 -5.06 -4.04
CA GLU A 40 13.27 -5.80 -4.60
C GLU A 40 14.34 -4.88 -5.17
N ALA A 41 13.90 -3.78 -5.80
CA ALA A 41 14.80 -2.78 -6.34
C ALA A 41 15.48 -1.95 -5.24
N ASP A 42 14.79 -1.75 -4.10
CA ASP A 42 15.28 -0.93 -2.99
C ASP A 42 15.15 -1.66 -1.63
N LEU A 43 16.29 -2.10 -1.10
CA LEU A 43 16.36 -2.73 0.22
C LEU A 43 15.91 -1.81 1.35
N SER A 44 16.05 -0.48 1.20
CA SER A 44 15.55 0.48 2.18
C SER A 44 14.03 0.57 2.16
N ALA A 45 13.40 0.33 1.01
CA ALA A 45 11.94 0.22 0.91
C ALA A 45 11.40 -1.03 1.60
N ALA A 46 12.11 -2.16 1.51
CA ALA A 46 11.77 -3.37 2.25
C ALA A 46 11.80 -3.13 3.77
N ALA A 47 12.87 -2.50 4.27
CA ALA A 47 12.98 -2.15 5.67
C ALA A 47 11.87 -1.18 6.11
N ARG A 48 11.56 -0.17 5.30
CA ARG A 48 10.46 0.77 5.57
C ARG A 48 9.10 0.07 5.60
N ALA A 49 8.82 -0.85 4.69
CA ALA A 49 7.58 -1.62 4.67
C ALA A 49 7.45 -2.48 5.95
N GLU A 50 8.55 -3.07 6.41
CA GLU A 50 8.60 -3.82 7.66
C GLU A 50 8.41 -2.91 8.89
N GLU A 51 9.02 -1.73 8.92
CA GLU A 51 8.84 -0.75 10.01
C GLU A 51 7.39 -0.25 10.10
N ILE A 52 6.73 -0.03 8.96
CA ILE A 52 5.34 0.44 8.91
C ILE A 52 4.39 -0.66 9.35
N SER A 53 4.54 -1.87 8.81
CA SER A 53 3.60 -2.96 9.00
C SER A 53 3.88 -3.83 10.22
N GLY A 54 5.10 -3.78 10.76
CA GLY A 54 5.61 -4.73 11.74
C GLY A 54 5.76 -6.16 11.19
N ARG A 55 5.67 -6.36 9.86
CA ARG A 55 5.66 -7.66 9.20
C ARG A 55 6.53 -7.64 7.94
N LYS A 56 7.04 -8.81 7.54
CA LYS A 56 7.79 -8.99 6.28
C LYS A 56 6.90 -9.39 5.09
N SER A 57 5.61 -9.10 5.19
CA SER A 57 4.60 -9.45 4.20
C SER A 57 4.37 -8.29 3.24
N ILE A 58 4.16 -8.60 1.96
CA ILE A 58 3.77 -7.64 0.92
C ILE A 58 2.53 -8.16 0.18
N PRO A 59 1.61 -7.30 -0.29
CA PRO A 59 1.72 -5.84 -0.35
C PRO A 59 1.49 -5.12 0.98
N VAL A 60 2.22 -4.03 1.20
CA VAL A 60 1.91 -3.04 2.26
C VAL A 60 1.34 -1.79 1.59
N VAL A 61 0.09 -1.45 1.88
CA VAL A 61 -0.56 -0.25 1.33
C VAL A 61 -0.74 0.76 2.45
N VAL A 62 -0.34 2.00 2.23
CA VAL A 62 -0.44 3.11 3.17
C VAL A 62 -1.31 4.19 2.56
N LEU A 63 -2.31 4.65 3.30
CA LEU A 63 -3.23 5.70 2.89
C LEU A 63 -2.74 7.09 3.34
N PRO A 64 -3.25 8.17 2.73
CA PRO A 64 -2.88 9.54 3.09
C PRO A 64 -3.08 9.89 4.57
N ASN A 65 -4.08 9.28 5.20
CA ASN A 65 -4.39 9.44 6.63
C ASN A 65 -3.42 8.69 7.57
N GLY A 66 -2.37 8.06 7.04
CA GLY A 66 -1.38 7.30 7.80
C GLY A 66 -1.80 5.87 8.16
N LYS A 67 -3.03 5.44 7.81
CA LYS A 67 -3.47 4.07 7.99
C LYS A 67 -2.73 3.16 7.00
N HIS A 68 -2.40 1.95 7.42
CA HIS A 68 -1.73 0.97 6.58
C HIS A 68 -2.41 -0.41 6.63
N PHE A 69 -2.18 -1.20 5.59
CA PHE A 69 -2.74 -2.53 5.40
C PHE A 69 -1.67 -3.47 4.86
N VAL A 70 -1.79 -4.75 5.23
CA VAL A 70 -0.82 -5.79 4.87
C VAL A 70 -1.60 -6.93 4.24
N GLU A 71 -1.24 -7.30 3.01
CA GLU A 71 -1.91 -8.35 2.23
C GLU A 71 -3.45 -8.19 2.18
N PRO A 72 -4.00 -6.98 1.96
CA PRO A 72 -5.45 -6.78 2.01
C PRO A 72 -6.17 -7.55 0.91
N SER A 73 -7.37 -8.03 1.22
CA SER A 73 -8.32 -8.45 0.20
C SER A 73 -8.81 -7.25 -0.62
N ASP A 74 -9.34 -7.49 -1.83
CA ASP A 74 -9.82 -6.39 -2.68
C ASP A 74 -11.00 -5.67 -2.04
N ALA A 75 -11.87 -6.41 -1.35
CA ALA A 75 -13.00 -5.85 -0.63
C ALA A 75 -12.56 -4.98 0.57
N GLU A 76 -11.55 -5.41 1.34
CA GLU A 76 -10.99 -4.57 2.41
C GLU A 76 -10.32 -3.31 1.86
N LEU A 77 -9.47 -3.46 0.84
CA LEU A 77 -8.76 -2.32 0.27
C LEU A 77 -9.74 -1.30 -0.29
N GLN A 78 -10.76 -1.74 -1.02
CA GLN A 78 -11.80 -0.85 -1.54
C GLN A 78 -12.57 -0.13 -0.42
N ALA A 79 -13.08 -0.87 0.58
CA ALA A 79 -13.85 -0.27 1.67
C ALA A 79 -13.05 0.79 2.44
N GLU A 80 -11.74 0.59 2.57
CA GLU A 80 -10.85 1.50 3.27
C GLU A 80 -10.49 2.75 2.45
N LEU A 81 -10.37 2.61 1.12
CA LEU A 81 -10.22 3.74 0.21
C LEU A 81 -11.47 4.62 0.23
N GLU A 82 -12.67 4.02 0.22
CA GLU A 82 -13.96 4.72 0.35
C GLU A 82 -14.07 5.41 1.71
N ALA A 83 -13.76 4.70 2.80
CA ALA A 83 -13.82 5.26 4.15
C ALA A 83 -12.81 6.41 4.38
N SER A 84 -11.71 6.40 3.63
CA SER A 84 -10.68 7.44 3.68
C SER A 84 -10.93 8.60 2.71
N GLY A 85 -12.00 8.54 1.90
CA GLY A 85 -12.35 9.57 0.91
C GLY A 85 -11.36 9.68 -0.26
N VAL A 86 -10.63 8.59 -0.54
CA VAL A 86 -9.70 8.51 -1.67
C VAL A 86 -10.46 8.22 -2.97
N VAL A 87 -11.59 7.51 -2.88
CA VAL A 87 -12.54 7.22 -3.97
C VAL A 87 -13.96 7.56 -3.59
#